data_AF-A0A9Y2P361-F1
#
_entry.id   AF-A0A9Y2P361-F1
#
_cell.length_a   1.000
_cell.length_b   1.000
_cell.length_c   1.000
_cell.angle_alpha   90.00
_cell.angle_beta   90.00
_cell.angle_gamma   90.00
#
_symmetry.space_group_name_H-M   'P 1'
#
loop_
_entity.id
_entity.type
_entity.pdbx_description
1 polymer ?
#
loop_
_entity_poly.entity_id
_entity_poly.type
_entity_poly.pdbx_seq_one_letter_code
_entity_poly.pdbx_strand_id
1 'polypeptide(L)'
;MNRISRNISIIMRAERLIAQRHLAILRRQTGLLAAAGLVAGLGIIMLNMAAYLGLADVVSKPLAALIVAAVNLVLAGILASIAGNANFEAETAPVAEVRDLAMEDLEAEFQVAVGEAKAAVDGIKRMANDPLGMIVPGVAGAVAKAVVKNLKS
;
A
#
# COMPACT_ATOMS: atom_id res chain seq x y z
N MET A 1 8.35 0.35 -37.56
CA MET A 1 7.98 0.06 -36.14
C MET A 1 8.38 1.25 -35.28
N ASN A 2 7.42 1.88 -34.62
CA ASN A 2 7.61 3.14 -33.90
C ASN A 2 8.48 2.91 -32.63
N ARG A 3 9.36 3.87 -32.28
CA ARG A 3 10.31 3.72 -31.15
C ARG A 3 9.59 3.41 -29.82
N ILE A 4 8.38 3.92 -29.68
CA ILE A 4 7.50 3.74 -28.52
C ILE A 4 7.07 2.26 -28.35
N SER A 5 6.67 1.57 -29.42
CA SER A 5 6.23 0.17 -29.31
C SER A 5 7.39 -0.78 -29.00
N ARG A 6 8.60 -0.45 -29.45
CA ARG A 6 9.81 -1.18 -29.09
C ARG A 6 10.15 -1.01 -27.61
N ASN A 7 10.10 0.21 -27.08
CA ASN A 7 10.39 0.45 -25.66
C ASN A 7 9.35 -0.21 -24.74
N ILE A 8 8.07 -0.15 -25.08
CA ILE A 8 6.99 -0.84 -24.32
C ILE A 8 7.21 -2.36 -24.30
N SER A 9 7.58 -2.97 -25.43
CA SER A 9 7.80 -4.42 -25.48
C SER A 9 9.05 -4.86 -24.70
N ILE A 10 10.07 -4.01 -24.60
CA ILE A 10 11.25 -4.24 -23.75
C ILE A 10 10.85 -4.15 -22.26
N ILE A 11 10.08 -3.14 -21.87
CA ILE A 11 9.60 -2.96 -20.48
C ILE A 11 8.75 -4.16 -20.06
N MET A 12 7.77 -4.56 -20.87
CA MET A 12 6.90 -5.71 -20.57
C MET A 12 7.69 -7.04 -20.46
N ARG A 13 8.74 -7.24 -21.27
CA ARG A 13 9.61 -8.43 -21.13
C ARG A 13 10.41 -8.37 -19.84
N ALA A 14 10.94 -7.21 -19.48
CA ALA A 14 11.70 -7.01 -18.26
C ALA A 14 10.84 -7.26 -17.02
N GLU A 15 9.64 -6.68 -16.95
CA GLU A 15 8.70 -6.91 -15.85
C GLU A 15 8.29 -8.37 -15.73
N ARG A 16 8.01 -9.04 -16.86
CA ARG A 16 7.68 -10.47 -16.87
C ARG A 16 8.85 -11.33 -16.34
N LEU A 17 10.09 -10.99 -16.70
CA LEU A 17 11.29 -11.66 -16.19
C LEU A 17 11.50 -11.44 -14.69
N ILE A 18 11.27 -10.22 -14.21
CA ILE A 18 11.37 -9.87 -12.78
C ILE A 18 10.29 -10.60 -11.96
N ALA A 19 9.04 -10.56 -12.41
CA ALA A 19 7.93 -11.25 -11.75
C ALA A 19 8.13 -12.77 -11.68
N GLN A 20 8.60 -13.39 -12.78
CA GLN A 20 8.92 -14.82 -12.79
C GLN A 20 10.04 -15.18 -11.82
N ARG A 21 11.05 -14.32 -11.69
CA ARG A 21 12.18 -14.55 -10.79
C ARG A 21 11.77 -14.41 -9.32
N HIS A 22 10.96 -13.41 -8.99
CA HIS A 22 10.37 -13.27 -7.65
C HIS A 22 9.50 -14.48 -7.29
N LEU A 23 8.64 -14.95 -8.19
CA LEU A 23 7.81 -16.13 -7.95
C LEU A 23 8.63 -17.41 -7.78
N ALA A 24 9.71 -17.59 -8.56
CA ALA A 24 10.59 -18.74 -8.43
C ALA A 24 11.37 -18.75 -7.10
N ILE A 25 11.87 -17.58 -6.68
CA ILE A 25 12.54 -17.42 -5.38
C ILE A 25 11.55 -17.68 -4.26
N LEU A 26 10.37 -17.06 -4.30
CA LEU A 26 9.34 -17.22 -3.27
C LEU A 26 8.90 -18.67 -3.16
N ARG A 27 8.62 -19.36 -4.28
CA ARG A 27 8.21 -20.78 -4.28
C ARG A 27 9.28 -21.71 -3.71
N ARG A 28 10.55 -21.51 -4.06
CA ARG A 28 11.64 -22.39 -3.60
C ARG A 28 11.98 -22.12 -2.12
N GLN A 29 11.95 -20.85 -1.73
CA GLN A 29 12.25 -20.41 -0.39
C GLN A 29 11.14 -20.81 0.59
N THR A 30 9.86 -20.71 0.21
CA THR A 30 8.73 -21.11 1.07
C THR A 30 8.71 -22.61 1.32
N GLY A 31 8.96 -23.45 0.30
CA GLY A 31 8.99 -24.89 0.46
C GLY A 31 10.07 -25.38 1.42
N LEU A 32 11.30 -24.87 1.28
CA LEU A 32 12.40 -25.21 2.18
C LEU A 32 12.23 -24.62 3.59
N LEU A 33 11.71 -23.38 3.71
CA LEU A 33 11.40 -22.80 5.02
C LEU A 33 10.29 -23.56 5.75
N ALA A 34 9.25 -23.98 5.04
CA ALA A 34 8.17 -24.78 5.62
C ALA A 34 8.72 -26.13 6.11
N ALA A 35 9.54 -26.82 5.30
CA ALA A 35 10.20 -28.05 5.71
C ALA A 35 11.13 -27.84 6.92
N ALA A 36 11.94 -26.77 6.90
CA ALA A 36 12.80 -26.41 8.02
C ALA A 36 12.00 -26.12 9.29
N GLY A 37 10.87 -25.41 9.18
CA GLY A 37 9.95 -25.14 10.28
C GLY A 37 9.36 -26.42 10.88
N LEU A 38 8.97 -27.38 10.04
CA LEU A 38 8.49 -28.69 10.50
C LEU A 38 9.59 -29.45 11.26
N VAL A 39 10.80 -29.53 10.70
CA VAL A 39 11.94 -30.21 11.33
C VAL A 39 12.32 -29.52 12.64
N ALA A 40 12.35 -28.18 12.67
CA ALA A 40 12.60 -27.41 13.89
C ALA A 40 11.53 -27.67 14.96
N GLY A 41 10.25 -27.71 14.58
CA GLY A 41 9.15 -28.04 15.50
C GLY A 41 9.29 -29.43 16.10
N LEU A 42 9.61 -30.44 15.30
CA LEU A 42 9.91 -31.79 15.77
C LEU A 42 11.11 -31.82 16.72
N GLY A 43 12.17 -31.07 16.39
CA GLY A 43 13.34 -30.91 17.24
C GLY A 43 13.00 -30.32 18.61
N ILE A 44 12.16 -29.29 18.66
CA ILE A 44 11.71 -28.66 19.91
C ILE A 44 10.88 -29.64 20.75
N ILE A 45 10.00 -30.43 20.13
CA ILE A 45 9.23 -31.47 20.83
C ILE A 45 10.17 -32.52 21.44
N MET A 46 11.14 -33.02 20.66
CA MET A 46 12.09 -34.02 21.14
C MET A 46 13.02 -33.46 22.22
N LEU A 47 13.42 -32.19 22.13
CA LEU A 47 14.20 -31.52 23.15
C LEU A 47 13.43 -31.43 24.48
N ASN A 48 12.14 -31.10 24.42
CA ASN A 48 11.28 -31.09 25.61
C ASN A 48 11.13 -32.49 26.22
N MET A 49 10.95 -33.50 25.37
CA MET A 49 10.87 -34.90 25.82
C MET A 49 12.18 -35.33 26.51
N ALA A 50 13.33 -35.02 25.91
CA ALA A 50 14.64 -35.33 26.47
C ALA A 50 14.88 -34.60 27.79
N ALA A 51 14.54 -33.31 27.88
CA ALA A 51 14.63 -32.54 29.12
C ALA A 51 13.74 -33.13 30.22
N TYR A 52 12.49 -33.48 29.90
CA TYR A 52 11.58 -34.10 30.85
C TYR A 52 12.09 -35.46 31.32
N LEU A 53 12.52 -36.32 30.41
CA LEU A 53 13.05 -37.65 30.74
C LEU A 53 14.28 -37.54 31.65
N GLY A 54 15.24 -36.67 31.30
CA GLY A 54 16.44 -36.46 32.11
C GLY A 54 16.13 -35.86 33.50
N LEU A 55 15.14 -34.96 33.60
CA LEU A 55 14.71 -34.44 34.89
C LEU A 55 13.97 -35.49 35.71
N ALA A 56 13.16 -36.34 35.07
CA ALA A 56 12.38 -37.37 35.76
C ALA A 56 13.26 -38.44 36.43
N ASP A 57 14.54 -38.56 36.06
CA ASP A 57 15.52 -39.43 36.71
C ASP A 57 16.02 -38.87 38.05
N VAL A 58 15.98 -37.53 38.23
CA VAL A 58 16.51 -36.84 39.42
C VAL A 58 15.42 -36.24 40.32
N VAL A 59 14.23 -35.95 39.77
CA VAL A 59 13.08 -35.41 40.51
C VAL A 59 11.81 -36.20 40.22
N SER A 60 10.75 -35.96 41.01
CA SER A 60 9.46 -36.62 40.77
C SER A 60 8.85 -36.20 39.42
N LYS A 61 8.18 -37.13 38.73
CA LYS A 61 7.57 -36.90 37.42
C LYS A 61 6.69 -35.63 37.35
N PRO A 62 5.80 -35.35 38.33
CA PRO A 62 5.01 -34.12 38.30
C PRO A 62 5.88 -32.86 38.40
N LEU A 63 6.95 -32.91 39.19
CA LEU A 63 7.85 -31.77 39.39
C LEU A 63 8.74 -31.56 38.16
N ALA A 64 9.21 -32.62 37.50
CA ALA A 64 9.88 -32.54 36.19
C ALA A 64 9.00 -31.85 35.15
N ALA A 65 7.73 -32.27 35.02
CA ALA A 65 6.77 -31.66 34.10
C ALA A 65 6.55 -30.17 34.41
N LEU A 66 6.43 -29.81 35.69
CA LEU A 66 6.26 -28.42 36.13
C LEU A 66 7.48 -27.56 35.77
N ILE A 67 8.69 -28.04 36.01
CA ILE A 67 9.92 -27.30 35.65
C ILE A 67 9.99 -27.07 34.14
N VAL A 68 9.78 -28.12 33.33
CA VAL A 68 9.80 -28.01 31.86
C VAL A 68 8.73 -27.02 31.37
N ALA A 69 7.53 -27.08 31.94
CA ALA A 69 6.46 -26.13 31.62
C ALA A 69 6.83 -24.68 31.99
N ALA A 70 7.42 -24.46 33.16
CA ALA A 70 7.86 -23.14 33.59
C ALA A 70 8.93 -22.56 32.65
N VAL A 71 9.91 -23.36 32.25
CA VAL A 71 10.94 -22.96 31.28
C VAL A 71 10.31 -22.59 29.93
N ASN A 72 9.36 -23.39 29.44
CA ASN A 72 8.65 -23.08 28.19
C ASN A 72 7.85 -21.78 28.26
N LEU A 73 7.21 -21.49 29.40
CA LEU A 73 6.50 -20.22 29.60
C LEU A 73 7.46 -19.02 29.58
N VAL A 74 8.63 -19.15 30.20
CA VAL A 74 9.67 -18.11 30.14
C VAL A 74 10.15 -17.91 28.71
N LEU A 75 10.45 -18.99 27.98
CA LEU A 75 10.84 -18.92 26.57
C LEU A 75 9.74 -18.28 25.70
N ALA A 76 8.47 -18.63 25.92
CA ALA A 76 7.35 -18.01 25.22
C ALA A 76 7.26 -16.51 25.50
N GLY A 77 7.45 -16.08 26.75
CA GLY A 77 7.51 -14.66 27.12
C GLY A 77 8.65 -13.92 26.41
N ILE A 78 9.84 -14.51 26.36
CA ILE A 78 11.00 -13.93 25.64
C ILE A 78 10.69 -13.80 24.14
N LEU A 79 10.20 -14.88 23.51
CA LEU A 79 9.87 -14.87 22.08
C LEU A 79 8.76 -13.87 21.76
N ALA A 80 7.72 -13.78 22.61
CA ALA A 80 6.65 -12.79 22.45
C ALA A 80 7.17 -11.35 22.58
N SER A 81 8.10 -11.09 23.50
CA SER A 81 8.74 -9.77 23.64
C SER A 81 9.59 -9.42 22.42
N ILE A 82 10.33 -10.39 21.87
CA ILE A 82 11.14 -10.17 20.65
C ILE A 82 10.21 -9.94 19.44
N ALA A 83 9.15 -10.75 19.31
CA ALA A 83 8.18 -10.61 18.23
C ALA A 83 7.40 -9.29 18.31
N GLY A 84 7.07 -8.81 19.51
CA GLY A 84 6.46 -7.49 19.72
C GLY A 84 7.37 -6.33 19.32
N ASN A 85 8.70 -6.52 19.38
CA ASN A 85 9.70 -5.53 18.94
C ASN A 85 10.14 -5.69 17.48
N ALA A 86 9.66 -6.71 16.76
CA ALA A 86 9.92 -6.83 15.33
C ALA A 86 9.17 -5.69 14.60
N ASN A 87 9.91 -4.66 14.21
CA ASN A 87 9.43 -3.39 13.66
C ASN A 87 8.65 -3.57 12.34
N PHE A 88 7.38 -3.93 12.42
CA PHE A 88 6.42 -3.84 11.31
C PHE A 88 6.32 -2.40 10.74
N GLU A 89 6.68 -1.41 11.54
CA GLU A 89 6.68 0.01 11.18
C GLU A 89 7.83 0.37 10.22
N ALA A 90 8.98 -0.31 10.32
CA ALA A 90 10.11 -0.07 9.42
C ALA A 90 9.88 -0.65 8.02
N GLU A 91 9.16 -1.77 7.90
CA GLU A 91 8.78 -2.35 6.60
C GLU A 91 7.64 -1.59 5.92
N THR A 92 6.79 -0.90 6.69
CA THR A 92 5.64 -0.17 6.15
C THR A 92 5.87 1.32 5.99
N ALA A 93 6.88 1.91 6.64
CA ALA A 93 7.21 3.33 6.55
C ALA A 93 7.35 3.85 5.10
N PRO A 94 8.07 3.17 4.17
CA PRO A 94 8.18 3.66 2.80
C PRO A 94 6.84 3.62 2.03
N VAL A 95 5.97 2.65 2.35
CA VAL A 95 4.65 2.51 1.73
C VAL A 95 3.69 3.56 2.30
N ALA A 96 3.81 3.87 3.60
CA ALA A 96 3.06 4.93 4.25
C ALA A 96 3.46 6.31 3.69
N GLU A 97 4.76 6.57 3.52
CA GLU A 97 5.26 7.84 2.96
C GLU A 97 4.80 8.07 1.52
N VAL A 98 4.83 7.05 0.66
CA VAL A 98 4.30 7.14 -0.71
C VAL A 98 2.78 7.39 -0.73
N ARG A 99 2.03 6.75 0.18
CA ARG A 99 0.59 6.99 0.32
C ARG A 99 0.32 8.43 0.75
N ASP A 100 1.07 8.93 1.72
CA ASP A 100 0.86 10.25 2.29
C ASP A 100 1.18 11.35 1.25
N LEU A 101 2.26 11.18 0.47
CA LEU A 101 2.58 12.06 -0.66
C LEU A 101 1.48 12.05 -1.74
N ALA A 102 0.93 10.86 -2.06
CA ALA A 102 -0.17 10.74 -3.01
C ALA A 102 -1.49 11.34 -2.48
N MET A 103 -1.72 11.34 -1.17
CA MET A 103 -2.87 12.01 -0.55
C MET A 103 -2.74 13.52 -0.58
N GLU A 104 -1.54 14.05 -0.33
CA GLU A 104 -1.25 15.49 -0.39
C GLU A 104 -1.48 16.05 -1.81
N ASP A 105 -1.01 15.35 -2.84
CA ASP A 105 -1.26 15.73 -4.24
C ASP A 105 -2.77 15.72 -4.58
N LEU A 106 -3.51 14.72 -4.08
CA LEU A 106 -4.94 14.61 -4.31
C LEU A 106 -5.72 15.74 -3.61
N GLU A 107 -5.33 16.13 -2.40
CA GLU A 107 -5.90 17.28 -1.70
C GLU A 107 -5.68 18.59 -2.46
N ALA A 108 -4.48 18.78 -3.02
CA ALA A 108 -4.16 19.94 -3.83
C ALA A 108 -5.04 20.01 -5.10
N GLU A 109 -5.18 18.90 -5.82
CA GLU A 109 -6.07 18.83 -6.99
C GLU A 109 -7.54 19.04 -6.62
N PHE A 110 -8.00 18.50 -5.49
CA PHE A 110 -9.38 18.64 -5.03
C PHE A 110 -9.72 20.09 -4.67
N GLN A 111 -8.79 20.82 -4.03
CA GLN A 111 -8.98 22.23 -3.71
C GLN A 111 -9.08 23.09 -4.97
N VAL A 112 -8.26 22.81 -6.00
CA VAL A 112 -8.33 23.48 -7.30
C VAL A 112 -9.68 23.21 -7.98
N ALA A 113 -10.10 21.94 -8.04
CA ALA A 113 -11.37 21.55 -8.65
C ALA A 113 -12.59 22.19 -7.94
N VAL A 114 -12.58 22.26 -6.60
CA VAL A 114 -13.62 22.95 -5.82
C VAL A 114 -13.59 24.46 -6.05
N GLY A 115 -12.41 25.06 -6.19
CA GLY A 115 -12.24 26.48 -6.52
C GLY A 115 -12.82 26.84 -7.88
N GLU A 116 -12.52 26.05 -8.91
CA GLU A 116 -13.05 26.23 -10.27
C GLU A 116 -14.57 26.02 -10.32
N ALA A 117 -15.10 25.01 -9.62
CA ALA A 117 -16.53 24.78 -9.51
C ALA A 117 -17.26 25.96 -8.85
N LYS A 118 -16.70 26.51 -7.75
CA LYS A 118 -17.26 27.71 -7.10
C LYS A 118 -17.21 28.93 -8.02
N ALA A 119 -16.10 29.15 -8.72
CA ALA A 119 -15.96 30.26 -9.66
C ALA A 119 -16.96 30.18 -10.83
N ALA A 120 -17.22 28.97 -11.34
CA ALA A 120 -18.23 28.74 -12.38
C ALA A 120 -19.65 29.04 -11.87
N VAL A 121 -19.99 28.59 -10.65
CA VAL A 121 -21.29 28.85 -10.03
C VAL A 121 -21.48 30.35 -9.74
N ASP A 122 -20.47 31.03 -9.22
CA ASP A 122 -20.53 32.47 -8.96
C ASP A 122 -20.65 33.30 -10.25
N GLY A 123 -20.00 32.86 -11.34
CA GLY A 123 -20.15 33.47 -12.67
C GLY A 123 -21.59 33.36 -13.19
N ILE A 124 -22.21 32.18 -13.07
CA ILE A 124 -23.62 31.97 -13.44
C ILE A 124 -24.55 32.80 -12.55
N LYS A 125 -24.30 32.84 -11.23
CA LYS A 125 -25.13 33.58 -10.28
C LYS A 125 -25.06 35.09 -10.48
N ARG A 126 -23.89 35.64 -10.82
CA ARG A 126 -23.72 37.06 -11.20
C ARG A 126 -24.42 37.38 -12.52
N MET A 127 -24.34 36.48 -13.50
CA MET A 127 -25.03 36.62 -14.78
C MET A 127 -26.56 36.58 -14.63
N ALA A 128 -27.08 35.80 -13.68
CA ALA A 128 -28.50 35.77 -13.34
C ALA A 128 -28.97 37.01 -12.56
N ASN A 129 -28.12 37.56 -11.69
CA ASN A 129 -28.46 38.72 -10.86
C ASN A 129 -28.28 40.07 -11.58
N ASP A 130 -27.52 40.13 -12.70
CA ASP A 130 -27.35 41.37 -13.46
C ASP A 130 -27.51 41.19 -15.00
N PRO A 131 -28.72 40.80 -15.47
CA PRO A 131 -29.00 40.62 -16.89
C PRO A 131 -29.09 41.96 -17.66
N LEU A 132 -29.10 43.11 -16.98
CA LEU A 132 -29.33 44.43 -17.57
C LEU A 132 -28.04 45.23 -17.81
N GLY A 133 -26.92 44.87 -17.17
CA GLY A 133 -25.60 45.45 -17.46
C GLY A 133 -25.01 45.07 -18.83
N MET A 134 -25.60 44.07 -19.52
CA MET A 134 -25.16 43.63 -20.85
C MET A 134 -25.70 44.49 -22.01
N ILE A 135 -26.57 45.47 -21.75
CA ILE A 135 -27.01 46.45 -22.75
C ILE A 135 -26.05 47.65 -22.75
N VAL A 136 -24.75 47.39 -22.86
CA VAL A 136 -23.81 48.41 -23.32
C VAL A 136 -23.84 48.37 -24.85
N PRO A 137 -24.14 49.49 -25.54
CA PRO A 137 -24.33 49.52 -27.00
C PRO A 137 -23.17 48.93 -27.85
N GLY A 138 -21.99 48.72 -27.26
CA GLY A 138 -20.82 48.15 -27.93
C GLY A 138 -20.80 46.63 -28.09
N VAL A 139 -21.43 45.86 -27.18
CA VAL A 139 -21.30 44.38 -27.18
C VAL A 139 -22.33 43.71 -28.08
N ALA A 140 -23.56 44.23 -28.13
CA ALA A 140 -24.60 43.75 -29.05
C ALA A 140 -24.16 43.88 -30.52
N GLY A 141 -23.45 44.96 -30.87
CA GLY A 141 -22.87 45.13 -32.20
C GLY A 141 -21.77 44.12 -32.52
N ALA A 142 -20.94 43.74 -31.55
CA ALA A 142 -19.88 42.77 -31.73
C ALA A 142 -20.41 41.33 -31.90
N VAL A 143 -21.43 40.96 -31.11
CA VAL A 143 -22.09 39.64 -31.22
C VAL A 143 -22.89 39.54 -32.51
N ALA A 144 -23.67 40.57 -32.87
CA ALA A 144 -24.39 40.61 -34.14
C ALA A 144 -23.43 40.52 -35.35
N LYS A 145 -22.30 41.23 -35.30
CA LYS A 145 -21.28 41.18 -36.36
C LYS A 145 -20.56 39.83 -36.44
N ALA A 146 -20.33 39.16 -35.31
CA ALA A 146 -19.75 37.81 -35.28
C ALA A 146 -20.72 36.75 -35.83
N VAL A 147 -22.01 36.84 -35.50
CA VAL A 147 -23.05 35.94 -36.02
C VAL A 147 -23.26 36.15 -37.52
N VAL A 148 -23.34 37.39 -37.99
CA VAL A 148 -23.48 37.69 -39.44
C VAL A 148 -22.25 37.25 -40.24
N LYS A 149 -21.04 37.33 -39.66
CA LYS A 149 -19.81 36.87 -40.33
C LYS A 149 -19.78 35.34 -40.50
N ASN A 150 -20.32 34.60 -39.54
CA ASN A 150 -20.37 33.14 -39.61
C ASN A 150 -21.55 32.58 -40.42
N LEU A 151 -22.57 33.40 -40.71
CA LEU A 151 -23.68 33.02 -41.61
C LEU A 151 -23.40 33.31 -43.09
N LYS A 152 -22.26 33.96 -43.40
CA LYS A 152 -21.84 34.28 -44.77
C LYS A 152 -20.63 33.47 -45.24
N SER A 153 -20.24 32.45 -44.48
CA SER A 153 -19.37 31.34 -44.89
C SER A 153 -20.21 30.10 -45.16
#